data_AF-W2UFL4-F1
#
_entry.id   AF-W2UFL4-F1
#
_cell.length_a   1.000
_cell.length_b   1.000
_cell.length_c   1.000
_cell.angle_alpha   90.00
_cell.angle_beta   90.00
_cell.angle_gamma   90.00
#
_symmetry.space_group_name_H-M   'P 1'
#
loop_
_entity.id
_entity.type
_entity.pdbx_description
1 polymer ?
#
loop_
_entity_poly.entity_id
_entity_poly.type
_entity_poly.pdbx_seq_one_letter_code
_entity_poly.pdbx_strand_id
1 'polypeptide(L)'
;MTQNLRRSLANRCNALKSTGPRSVAGKRTSSQNSRKHGLNSVPDFESSIEYQTLVDLIAEEGFSAFACADIAAGLLNYRRVMDAYYHIYSSPEPVDEFLRDANVKASNPIFSELLSPSGSEPQDVREMVAFFASMQRQERRKGGPASRRSADTHKLIRYQRNGIARLSRAIRQG
;
A
#
# COMPACT_ATOMS: atom_id res chain seq x y z
N MET A 1 -22.02 -1.95 29.65
CA MET A 1 -21.74 -1.49 28.27
C MET A 1 -22.11 -2.60 27.30
N THR A 2 -23.27 -2.51 26.63
CA THR A 2 -23.79 -3.54 25.73
C THR A 2 -23.11 -3.45 24.36
N GLN A 3 -22.13 -4.34 24.10
CA GLN A 3 -21.61 -4.52 22.75
C GLN A 3 -22.75 -4.99 21.84
N ASN A 4 -23.08 -4.17 20.83
CA ASN A 4 -24.15 -4.43 19.88
C ASN A 4 -23.81 -5.70 19.07
N LEU A 5 -24.45 -6.82 19.39
CA LEU A 5 -24.14 -8.17 18.87
C LEU A 5 -24.05 -8.19 17.33
N ARG A 6 -24.93 -7.42 16.66
CA ARG A 6 -24.93 -7.27 15.20
C ARG A 6 -23.64 -6.67 14.66
N ARG A 7 -23.09 -5.63 15.31
CA ARG A 7 -21.78 -5.06 14.94
C ARG A 7 -20.65 -6.05 15.18
N SER A 8 -20.69 -6.82 16.27
CA SER A 8 -19.65 -7.82 16.59
C SER A 8 -19.61 -8.94 15.55
N LEU A 9 -20.78 -9.47 15.15
CA LEU A 9 -20.89 -10.49 14.10
C LEU A 9 -20.46 -9.94 12.73
N ALA A 10 -20.90 -8.74 12.37
CA ALA A 10 -20.47 -8.08 11.13
C ALA A 10 -18.95 -7.87 11.09
N ASN A 11 -18.34 -7.42 12.18
CA ASN A 11 -16.89 -7.26 12.28
C ASN A 11 -16.14 -8.60 12.16
N ARG A 12 -16.66 -9.68 12.75
CA ARG A 12 -16.10 -11.03 12.59
C ARG A 12 -16.18 -11.53 11.15
N CYS A 13 -17.34 -11.40 10.50
CA CYS A 13 -17.52 -11.76 9.10
C CYS A 13 -16.61 -10.93 8.18
N ASN A 14 -16.47 -9.62 8.44
CA ASN A 14 -15.57 -8.74 7.70
C ASN A 14 -14.09 -9.09 7.94
N ALA A 15 -13.72 -9.49 9.16
CA ALA A 15 -12.38 -9.95 9.48
C ALA A 15 -12.03 -11.25 8.74
N LEU A 16 -12.99 -12.20 8.63
CA LEU A 16 -12.81 -13.43 7.86
C LEU A 16 -12.66 -13.17 6.36
N LYS A 17 -13.33 -12.13 5.83
CA LYS A 17 -13.22 -11.68 4.43
C LYS A 17 -12.06 -10.71 4.17
N SER A 18 -11.31 -10.33 5.20
CA SER A 18 -10.22 -9.37 5.07
C SER A 18 -9.07 -9.98 4.26
N THR A 19 -8.79 -9.38 3.11
CA THR A 19 -7.61 -9.69 2.28
C THR A 19 -6.35 -8.97 2.74
N GLY A 20 -6.40 -8.28 3.88
CA GLY A 20 -5.27 -7.55 4.44
C GLY A 20 -4.15 -8.47 4.96
N PRO A 21 -2.94 -7.93 5.17
CA PRO A 21 -1.81 -8.72 5.64
C PRO A 21 -2.08 -9.39 6.99
N ARG A 22 -1.98 -10.72 7.02
CA ARG A 22 -2.22 -11.53 8.22
C ARG A 22 -0.96 -11.67 9.09
N SER A 23 0.23 -11.56 8.50
CA SER A 23 1.51 -11.64 9.21
C SER A 23 1.86 -10.33 9.92
N VAL A 24 2.64 -10.43 10.99
CA VAL A 24 3.15 -9.26 11.74
C VAL A 24 3.98 -8.35 10.84
N ALA A 25 4.86 -8.93 10.02
CA ALA A 25 5.66 -8.21 9.04
C ALA A 25 4.78 -7.44 8.04
N GLY A 26 3.77 -8.10 7.44
CA GLY A 26 2.87 -7.46 6.48
C GLY A 26 2.05 -6.33 7.10
N LYS A 27 1.62 -6.47 8.37
CA LYS A 27 0.94 -5.39 9.11
C LYS A 27 1.87 -4.21 9.35
N ARG A 28 3.14 -4.46 9.71
CA ARG A 28 4.15 -3.40 9.92
C ARG A 28 4.44 -2.65 8.63
N THR A 29 4.64 -3.34 7.52
CA THR A 29 4.83 -2.72 6.19
C THR A 29 3.60 -1.92 5.78
N SER A 30 2.39 -2.46 5.95
CA SER A 30 1.16 -1.72 5.67
C SER A 30 1.01 -0.46 6.54
N SER A 31 1.39 -0.53 7.82
CA SER A 31 1.39 0.61 8.73
C SER A 31 2.42 1.67 8.33
N GLN A 32 3.63 1.27 7.95
CA GLN A 32 4.68 2.16 7.45
C GLN A 32 4.25 2.86 6.17
N ASN A 33 3.67 2.14 5.21
CA ASN A 33 3.15 2.75 3.97
C ASN A 33 2.08 3.79 4.29
N SER A 34 1.16 3.49 5.19
CA SER A 34 0.11 4.44 5.55
C SER A 34 0.62 5.64 6.35
N ARG A 35 1.73 5.51 7.09
CA ARG A 35 2.42 6.62 7.75
C ARG A 35 3.20 7.46 6.73
N LYS A 36 3.96 6.83 5.84
CA LYS A 36 4.72 7.48 4.76
C LYS A 36 3.85 8.37 3.89
N HIS A 37 2.66 7.89 3.55
CA HIS A 37 1.71 8.62 2.70
C HIS A 37 0.66 9.40 3.49
N GLY A 38 0.80 9.50 4.82
CA GLY A 38 -0.11 10.24 5.68
C GLY A 38 -1.55 9.71 5.74
N LEU A 39 -1.93 8.67 5.01
CA LEU A 39 -3.32 8.22 4.86
C LEU A 39 -4.02 7.77 6.15
N ASN A 40 -3.27 7.59 7.25
CA ASN A 40 -3.81 7.26 8.58
C ASN A 40 -3.87 8.47 9.54
N SER A 41 -3.31 9.63 9.18
CA SER A 41 -3.49 10.86 9.98
C SER A 41 -4.75 11.59 9.55
N VAL A 42 -5.46 12.16 10.53
CA VAL A 42 -6.55 13.11 10.27
C VAL A 42 -5.91 14.37 9.68
N PRO A 43 -6.22 14.74 8.43
CA PRO A 43 -5.78 16.01 7.87
C PRO A 43 -6.52 17.16 8.54
N ASP A 44 -5.82 18.26 8.76
CA ASP A 44 -6.43 19.56 9.02
C ASP A 44 -6.68 20.24 7.66
N PHE A 45 -7.91 20.15 7.17
CA PHE A 45 -8.30 20.80 5.92
C PHE A 45 -8.82 22.21 6.15
N GLU A 46 -9.40 22.51 7.31
CA GLU A 46 -10.07 23.78 7.56
C GLU A 46 -9.12 24.98 7.53
N SER A 47 -7.83 24.73 7.79
CA SER A 47 -6.77 25.72 7.67
C SER A 47 -6.32 26.00 6.22
N SER A 48 -6.75 25.21 5.24
CA SER A 48 -6.29 25.27 3.85
C SER A 48 -7.14 26.24 3.03
N ILE A 49 -6.50 27.01 2.15
CA ILE A 49 -7.20 27.93 1.25
C ILE A 49 -8.10 27.17 0.26
N GLU A 50 -7.63 26.00 -0.19
CA GLU A 50 -8.36 25.14 -1.10
C GLU A 50 -9.66 24.63 -0.48
N TYR A 51 -9.66 24.34 0.82
CA TYR A 51 -10.87 23.97 1.54
C TYR A 51 -11.88 25.11 1.56
N GLN A 52 -11.44 26.33 1.92
CA GLN A 52 -12.33 27.49 1.97
C GLN A 52 -12.90 27.80 0.58
N THR A 53 -12.06 27.78 -0.46
CA THR A 53 -12.52 27.95 -1.84
C THR A 53 -13.53 26.89 -2.25
N LEU A 54 -13.33 25.62 -1.88
CA LEU A 54 -14.31 24.57 -2.17
C LEU A 54 -15.62 24.79 -1.42
N VAL A 55 -15.57 25.18 -0.15
CA VAL A 55 -16.77 25.46 0.65
C VAL A 55 -17.59 26.59 0.01
N ASP A 56 -16.94 27.67 -0.40
CA ASP A 56 -17.60 28.80 -1.06
C ASP A 56 -18.25 28.38 -2.38
N LEU A 57 -17.52 27.68 -3.24
CA LEU A 57 -18.05 27.17 -4.52
C LEU A 57 -19.22 26.20 -4.34
N ILE A 58 -19.18 25.34 -3.31
CA ILE A 58 -20.28 24.40 -3.04
C ILE A 58 -21.48 25.13 -2.44
N ALA A 59 -21.26 26.19 -1.65
CA ALA A 59 -22.33 27.01 -1.10
C ALA A 59 -23.09 27.79 -2.18
N GLU A 60 -22.41 28.23 -3.25
CA GLU A 60 -23.05 28.85 -4.43
C GLU A 60 -24.06 27.92 -5.12
N GLU A 61 -23.85 26.60 -5.02
CA GLU A 61 -24.77 25.58 -5.55
C GLU A 61 -25.98 25.31 -4.64
N GLY A 62 -26.11 26.04 -3.52
CA GLY A 62 -27.28 26.00 -2.62
C GLY A 62 -27.22 24.93 -1.53
N PHE A 63 -26.07 24.29 -1.34
CA PHE A 63 -25.87 23.32 -0.26
C PHE A 63 -25.84 23.99 1.13
N SER A 64 -26.28 23.25 2.15
CA SER A 64 -26.14 23.71 3.54
C SER A 64 -24.67 23.82 3.97
N ALA A 65 -24.35 24.73 4.88
CA ALA A 65 -22.97 24.92 5.37
C ALA A 65 -22.31 23.62 5.87
N PHE A 66 -23.08 22.77 6.55
CA PHE A 66 -22.59 21.47 7.02
C PHE A 66 -22.27 20.52 5.85
N ALA A 67 -23.13 20.51 4.82
CA ALA A 67 -22.88 19.72 3.63
C ALA A 67 -21.68 20.25 2.81
N CYS A 68 -21.53 21.58 2.69
CA CYS A 68 -20.36 22.17 2.02
C CYS A 68 -19.06 21.71 2.68
N ALA A 69 -18.98 21.79 4.02
CA ALA A 69 -17.83 21.32 4.79
C ALA A 69 -17.54 19.83 4.56
N ASP A 70 -18.56 18.98 4.67
CA ASP A 70 -18.42 17.53 4.49
C ASP A 70 -18.01 17.13 3.05
N ILE A 71 -18.56 17.81 2.04
CA ILE A 71 -18.22 17.60 0.62
C ILE A 71 -16.79 18.07 0.35
N ALA A 72 -16.41 19.27 0.78
CA ALA A 72 -15.07 19.83 0.61
C ALA A 72 -14.00 18.93 1.26
N ALA A 73 -14.20 18.53 2.52
CA ALA A 73 -13.31 17.60 3.21
C ALA A 73 -13.26 16.22 2.51
N GLY A 74 -14.40 15.75 1.98
CA GLY A 74 -14.48 14.52 1.20
C GLY A 74 -13.65 14.57 -0.09
N LEU A 75 -13.74 15.67 -0.84
CA LEU A 75 -12.98 15.90 -2.08
C LEU A 75 -11.48 15.99 -1.82
N LEU A 76 -11.06 16.78 -0.82
CA LEU A 76 -9.63 16.91 -0.47
C LEU A 76 -9.04 15.60 0.04
N ASN A 77 -9.80 14.84 0.83
CA ASN A 77 -9.35 13.53 1.27
C ASN A 77 -9.23 12.53 0.10
N TYR A 78 -10.18 12.56 -0.85
CA TYR A 78 -10.08 11.76 -2.06
C TYR A 78 -8.85 12.16 -2.89
N ARG A 79 -8.59 13.46 -3.04
CA ARG A 79 -7.40 13.97 -3.72
C ARG A 79 -6.11 13.46 -3.08
N ARG A 80 -5.98 13.52 -1.76
CA ARG A 80 -4.82 13.00 -1.01
C ARG A 80 -4.58 11.50 -1.27
N VAL A 81 -5.64 10.71 -1.35
CA VAL A 81 -5.56 9.28 -1.70
C VAL A 81 -5.06 9.10 -3.14
N MET A 82 -5.52 9.92 -4.08
CA MET A 82 -5.11 9.85 -5.47
C MET A 82 -3.68 10.35 -5.71
N ASP A 83 -3.21 11.34 -4.96
CA ASP A 83 -1.81 11.79 -4.99
C ASP A 83 -0.88 10.67 -4.49
N ALA A 84 -1.25 9.99 -3.40
CA ALA A 84 -0.53 8.81 -2.94
C ALA A 84 -0.55 7.67 -3.96
N TYR A 85 -1.69 7.45 -4.63
CA TYR A 85 -1.79 6.47 -5.72
C TYR A 85 -0.82 6.79 -6.85
N TYR A 86 -0.82 8.04 -7.33
CA TYR A 86 0.05 8.47 -8.41
C TYR A 86 1.53 8.31 -8.03
N HIS A 87 1.94 8.75 -6.83
CA HIS A 87 3.31 8.58 -6.37
C HIS A 87 3.74 7.10 -6.34
N ILE A 88 2.91 6.21 -5.81
CA ILE A 88 3.23 4.77 -5.76
C ILE A 88 3.29 4.15 -7.17
N TYR A 89 2.36 4.54 -8.04
CA TYR A 89 2.30 4.03 -9.41
C TYR A 89 3.53 4.46 -10.24
N SER A 90 3.93 5.73 -10.12
CA SER A 90 5.03 6.32 -10.89
C SER A 90 6.42 5.93 -10.37
N SER A 91 6.51 5.46 -9.13
CA SER A 91 7.78 5.10 -8.48
C SER A 91 7.73 3.68 -7.86
N PRO A 92 7.56 2.62 -8.68
CA PRO A 92 7.54 1.25 -8.17
C PRO A 92 8.93 0.82 -7.67
N GLU A 93 8.96 -0.21 -6.82
CA GLU A 93 10.25 -0.83 -6.43
C GLU A 93 11.04 -1.28 -7.68
N PRO A 94 12.32 -0.86 -7.81
CA PRO A 94 13.13 -1.21 -8.97
C PRO A 94 13.35 -2.73 -9.02
N VAL A 95 13.29 -3.29 -10.23
CA VAL A 95 13.55 -4.71 -10.47
C VAL A 95 15.04 -4.94 -10.42
N ASP A 96 15.48 -5.88 -9.58
CA ASP A 96 16.84 -6.40 -9.67
C ASP A 96 16.89 -7.39 -10.86
N GLU A 97 17.19 -6.87 -12.04
CA GLU A 97 17.24 -7.63 -13.29
C GLU A 97 18.28 -8.77 -13.19
N PHE A 98 19.41 -8.48 -12.55
CA PHE A 98 20.46 -9.46 -12.32
C PHE A 98 19.94 -10.65 -11.51
N LEU A 99 19.36 -10.41 -10.32
CA LEU A 99 18.83 -11.50 -9.50
C LEU A 99 17.65 -12.22 -10.17
N ARG A 100 16.81 -11.51 -10.91
CA ARG A 100 15.64 -12.11 -11.57
C ARG A 100 16.05 -13.10 -12.66
N ASP A 101 17.04 -12.73 -13.47
CA ASP A 101 17.40 -13.43 -14.71
C ASP A 101 18.65 -14.31 -14.57
N ALA A 102 19.42 -14.16 -13.48
CA ALA A 102 20.60 -14.98 -13.20
C ALA A 102 20.32 -16.49 -13.25
N ASN A 103 21.27 -17.26 -13.79
CA ASN A 103 21.24 -18.71 -13.66
C ASN A 103 22.04 -19.14 -12.43
N VAL A 104 21.37 -19.22 -11.28
CA VAL A 104 22.00 -19.54 -9.97
C VAL A 104 22.74 -20.88 -9.99
N LYS A 105 22.32 -21.84 -10.82
CA LYS A 105 23.04 -23.13 -10.96
C LYS A 105 24.32 -22.99 -11.78
N ALA A 106 24.32 -22.13 -12.80
CA ALA A 106 25.50 -21.87 -13.62
C ALA A 106 26.56 -21.04 -12.90
N SER A 107 26.21 -20.35 -11.81
CA SER A 107 27.15 -19.62 -10.96
C SER A 107 27.82 -20.48 -9.88
N ASN A 108 27.54 -21.79 -9.81
CA ASN A 108 28.20 -22.70 -8.86
C ASN A 108 29.75 -22.66 -8.94
N PRO A 109 30.39 -22.67 -10.14
CA PRO A 109 31.84 -22.57 -10.23
C PRO A 109 32.37 -21.26 -9.65
N ILE A 110 31.65 -20.15 -9.87
CA ILE A 110 32.00 -18.83 -9.33
C ILE A 110 31.94 -18.84 -7.80
N PHE A 111 30.89 -19.42 -7.22
CA PHE A 111 30.78 -19.54 -5.77
C PHE A 111 31.87 -20.45 -5.18
N SER A 112 32.22 -21.53 -5.88
CA SER A 112 33.31 -22.42 -5.49
C SER A 112 34.66 -21.69 -5.52
N GLU A 113 34.94 -20.93 -6.58
CA GLU A 113 36.17 -20.15 -6.72
C GLU A 113 36.27 -19.03 -5.67
N LEU A 114 35.17 -18.31 -5.40
CA LEU A 114 35.13 -17.24 -4.40
C LEU A 114 35.39 -17.75 -2.97
N LEU A 115 34.97 -18.97 -2.67
CA LEU A 115 35.07 -19.59 -1.34
C LEU A 115 36.31 -20.48 -1.16
N SER A 116 37.04 -20.77 -2.25
CA SER A 116 38.27 -21.57 -2.22
C SER A 116 39.42 -20.93 -1.39
N PRO A 117 39.65 -19.60 -1.44
CA PRO A 117 40.72 -18.95 -0.68
C PRO A 117 40.49 -18.92 0.83
N SER A 118 39.26 -19.15 1.29
CA SER A 118 38.86 -19.05 2.70
C SER A 118 38.84 -20.40 3.45
N GLY A 119 39.23 -21.50 2.80
CA GLY A 119 39.17 -22.84 3.42
C GLY A 119 37.74 -23.35 3.65
N SER A 120 36.79 -22.83 2.88
CA SER A 120 35.36 -23.14 3.02
C SER A 120 35.05 -24.56 2.55
N GLU A 121 34.13 -25.23 3.23
CA GLU A 121 33.72 -26.60 2.94
C GLU A 121 32.73 -26.66 1.77
N PRO A 122 32.56 -27.82 1.10
CA PRO A 122 31.53 -28.01 0.07
C PRO A 122 30.10 -27.68 0.55
N GLN A 123 29.87 -27.71 1.86
CA GLN A 123 28.61 -27.30 2.48
C GLN A 123 28.38 -25.78 2.37
N ASP A 124 29.43 -24.96 2.51
CA ASP A 124 29.32 -23.50 2.45
C ASP A 124 28.92 -23.04 1.05
N VAL A 125 29.47 -23.70 0.01
CA VAL A 125 29.07 -23.48 -1.39
C VAL A 125 27.58 -23.81 -1.59
N ARG A 126 27.09 -24.91 -1.02
CA ARG A 126 25.67 -25.29 -1.11
C ARG A 126 24.76 -24.30 -0.40
N GLU A 127 25.16 -23.80 0.77
CA GLU A 127 24.40 -22.81 1.52
C GLU A 127 24.33 -21.48 0.77
N MET A 128 25.43 -21.04 0.16
CA MET A 128 25.45 -19.83 -0.67
C MET A 128 24.54 -19.98 -1.90
N VAL A 129 24.59 -21.11 -2.59
CA VAL A 129 23.69 -21.41 -3.72
C VAL A 129 22.22 -21.38 -3.28
N ALA A 130 21.89 -21.98 -2.15
CA ALA A 130 20.54 -21.98 -1.59
C ALA A 130 20.07 -20.57 -1.23
N PHE A 131 20.95 -19.75 -0.66
CA PHE A 131 20.69 -18.36 -0.33
C PHE A 131 20.35 -17.53 -1.58
N PHE A 132 21.20 -17.55 -2.61
CA PHE A 132 20.94 -16.83 -3.87
C PHE A 132 19.69 -17.33 -4.59
N ALA A 133 19.42 -18.64 -4.57
CA ALA A 133 18.19 -19.21 -5.12
C ALA A 133 16.94 -18.71 -4.37
N SER A 134 17.04 -18.50 -3.06
CA SER A 134 15.96 -17.92 -2.26
C SER A 134 15.70 -16.45 -2.61
N MET A 135 16.75 -15.65 -2.79
CA MET A 135 16.66 -14.24 -3.21
C MET A 135 16.05 -14.12 -4.60
N GLN A 136 16.53 -14.92 -5.56
CA GLN A 136 15.96 -14.97 -6.91
C GLN A 136 14.49 -15.35 -6.88
N ARG A 137 14.10 -16.35 -6.09
CA ARG A 137 12.69 -16.75 -5.95
C ARG A 137 11.85 -15.60 -5.39
N GLN A 138 12.37 -14.83 -4.44
CA GLN A 138 11.71 -13.66 -3.90
C GLN A 138 11.53 -12.56 -4.96
N GLU A 139 12.57 -12.25 -5.74
CA GLU A 139 12.50 -11.25 -6.80
C GLU A 139 11.54 -11.66 -7.93
N ARG A 140 11.55 -12.95 -8.33
CA ARG A 140 10.58 -13.48 -9.30
C ARG A 140 9.14 -13.43 -8.79
N ARG A 141 8.92 -13.66 -7.49
CA ARG A 141 7.59 -13.54 -6.86
C ARG A 141 7.03 -12.12 -6.87
N LYS A 142 7.89 -11.10 -6.77
CA LYS A 142 7.46 -9.69 -6.93
C LYS A 142 7.02 -9.39 -8.36
N GLY A 143 7.55 -10.13 -9.33
CA GLY A 143 7.28 -9.97 -10.75
C GLY A 143 7.97 -8.74 -11.35
N GLY A 144 7.64 -8.46 -12.62
CA GLY A 144 8.16 -7.30 -13.33
C GLY A 144 7.51 -5.97 -12.92
N PRO A 145 7.89 -4.84 -13.54
CA PRO A 145 7.45 -3.50 -13.13
C PRO A 145 5.93 -3.34 -13.08
N ALA A 146 5.21 -3.91 -14.05
CA ALA A 146 3.75 -3.86 -14.08
C ALA A 146 3.11 -4.60 -12.89
N SER A 147 3.60 -5.79 -12.55
CA SER A 147 3.13 -6.58 -11.40
C SER A 147 3.33 -5.82 -10.09
N ARG A 148 4.51 -5.20 -9.93
CA ARG A 148 4.84 -4.40 -8.74
C ARG A 148 3.94 -3.18 -8.60
N ARG A 149 3.75 -2.42 -9.68
CA ARG A 149 2.80 -1.29 -9.71
C ARG A 149 1.41 -1.74 -9.28
N SER A 150 0.88 -2.81 -9.84
CA SER A 150 -0.44 -3.34 -9.48
C SER A 150 -0.51 -3.79 -8.02
N ALA A 151 0.49 -4.51 -7.52
CA ALA A 151 0.52 -5.00 -6.14
C ALA A 151 0.61 -3.85 -5.12
N ASP A 152 1.35 -2.79 -5.44
CA ASP A 152 1.52 -1.65 -4.55
C ASP A 152 0.32 -0.72 -4.55
N THR A 153 -0.27 -0.43 -5.71
CA THR A 153 -1.48 0.40 -5.79
C THR A 153 -2.73 -0.32 -5.30
N HIS A 154 -2.80 -1.65 -5.39
CA HIS A 154 -3.93 -2.44 -4.87
C HIS A 154 -4.22 -2.16 -3.39
N LYS A 155 -3.17 -1.89 -2.60
CA LYS A 155 -3.26 -1.55 -1.17
C LYS A 155 -4.08 -0.27 -0.93
N LEU A 156 -4.20 0.61 -1.93
CA LEU A 156 -4.91 1.88 -1.84
C LEU A 156 -6.39 1.80 -2.22
N ILE A 157 -6.85 0.72 -2.85
CA ILE A 157 -8.25 0.54 -3.29
C ILE A 157 -9.23 0.72 -2.12
N ARG A 158 -8.86 0.25 -0.92
CA ARG A 158 -9.68 0.42 0.29
C ARG A 158 -9.89 1.91 0.61
N TYR A 159 -8.85 2.73 0.49
CA TYR A 159 -8.91 4.16 0.78
C TYR A 159 -9.71 4.90 -0.29
N GLN A 160 -9.54 4.53 -1.57
CA GLN A 160 -10.35 5.08 -2.66
C GLN A 160 -11.85 4.80 -2.46
N ARG A 161 -12.20 3.53 -2.17
CA ARG A 161 -13.59 3.14 -1.89
C ARG A 161 -14.15 3.88 -0.69
N ASN A 162 -13.37 4.06 0.38
CA ASN A 162 -13.80 4.82 1.55
C ASN A 162 -14.04 6.31 1.20
N GLY A 163 -13.10 6.94 0.48
CA GLY A 163 -13.23 8.33 0.03
C GLY A 163 -14.49 8.55 -0.81
N ILE A 164 -14.70 7.72 -1.83
CA ILE A 164 -15.90 7.78 -2.69
C ILE A 164 -17.18 7.56 -1.87
N ALA A 165 -17.20 6.58 -0.96
CA ALA A 165 -18.38 6.31 -0.15
C ALA A 165 -18.72 7.47 0.81
N ARG A 166 -17.71 8.15 1.36
CA ARG A 166 -17.89 9.35 2.19
C ARG A 166 -18.44 10.51 1.36
N LEU A 167 -17.81 10.79 0.22
CA LEU A 167 -18.25 11.85 -0.69
C LEU A 167 -19.69 11.62 -1.19
N SER A 168 -20.01 10.40 -1.62
CA SER A 168 -21.36 10.02 -2.04
C SER A 168 -22.40 10.16 -0.92
N ARG A 169 -22.00 10.01 0.35
CA ARG A 169 -22.91 10.26 1.47
C ARG A 169 -23.12 11.75 1.69
N ALA A 170 -22.05 12.54 1.67
CA ALA A 170 -22.11 13.99 1.85
C ALA A 170 -23.04 14.65 0.81
N ILE A 171 -22.88 14.28 -0.47
CA ILE A 171 -23.71 14.79 -1.56
C ILE A 171 -25.19 14.41 -1.42
N ARG A 172 -25.51 13.26 -0.80
CA ARG A 172 -26.90 12.82 -0.61
C ARG A 172 -27.58 13.48 0.60
N GLN A 173 -26.80 14.06 1.50
CA GLN A 173 -27.29 14.66 2.74
C GLN A 173 -27.31 16.19 2.67
N GLY A 174 -26.59 16.76 1.71
CA GLY A 174 -26.63 18.17 1.35
C GLY A 174 -27.76 18.49 0.40
#